data_AF-A0A9D1G0L9-F1
#
_entry.id   AF-A0A9D1G0L9-F1
#
_cell.length_a   1.000
_cell.length_b   1.000
_cell.length_c   1.000
_cell.angle_alpha   90.00
_cell.angle_beta   90.00
_cell.angle_gamma   90.00
#
_symmetry.space_group_name_H-M   'P 1'
#
loop_
_entity.id
_entity.type
_entity.pdbx_description
1 polymer ?
#
loop_
_entity_poly.entity_id
_entity_poly.type
_entity_poly.pdbx_seq_one_letter_code
_entity_poly.pdbx_strand_id
1 'polypeptide(L)'
;MNAKTKIAIAVLSVLLVAAIIFGCVFYTRESDAASQNQALAGEVATLTEELAAAQAEVTSLTEELAAAQEEIESLTAQSEEATAELESLQAEIESLTAQADTSKADSDSLKTQLEEKQAEIDSLAAEKAALEETLSDLESQLEAAQQAVNGIAETANGGQESAGKAGEMAQRIRELGQALANNQAEIARIDAQLEGSPAAQEDLASEKDALLAEQETLNEQYSEAIDAMSVSLNAALVGQEEMEGMLESAQQSLSDKNEELDAVNAMLNDTDEKLVAANAALEEAQAALDGVDVGEADALVEQLRAQIDSLNAQVEEQTASIAASEDDLAALTAERDEAAAQLEAAQAERDEAQDALAAAQEELAGTQAELATTQDLLDGAQAELTSTRASLESTQAELESTQGELSATQTDLANTQGELSATQTDLANTQGELSATQTDLENTQGELASTQTDLENTQSTLTNTQEELARVTAEYEAYLIDRAPGEAGSIARLNADNVITLDETGTTGTLNLSNLTQGENECEIEIALAQTGETIYRSRRLAAGEALETITLETPLSSGTYDVFLKTYTFAKGTGEQIASLTLPAVIEVP
;
A
#
# COMPACT_ATOMS: atom_id res chain seq x y z
N MET A 1 58.24 -14.75 -26.48
CA MET A 1 57.81 -14.38 -25.12
C MET A 1 58.69 -15.07 -24.10
N ASN A 2 59.38 -14.28 -23.27
CA ASN A 2 60.08 -14.74 -22.07
C ASN A 2 59.07 -15.40 -21.10
N ALA A 3 59.50 -16.40 -20.32
CA ALA A 3 58.68 -17.08 -19.30
C ALA A 3 57.96 -16.09 -18.35
N LYS A 4 58.60 -14.97 -18.00
CA LYS A 4 58.03 -13.86 -17.22
C LYS A 4 56.76 -13.28 -17.85
N THR A 5 56.78 -13.00 -19.15
CA THR A 5 55.61 -12.46 -19.86
C THR A 5 54.47 -13.49 -19.91
N LYS A 6 54.79 -14.79 -20.00
CA LYS A 6 53.77 -15.86 -19.99
C LYS A 6 53.08 -15.96 -18.64
N ILE A 7 53.84 -15.90 -17.54
CA ILE A 7 53.31 -15.96 -16.18
C ILE A 7 52.47 -14.72 -15.88
N ALA A 8 52.96 -13.52 -16.24
CA ALA A 8 52.21 -12.28 -16.04
C ALA A 8 50.88 -12.27 -16.79
N ILE A 9 50.88 -12.69 -18.06
CA ILE A 9 49.64 -12.80 -18.84
C ILE A 9 48.71 -13.86 -18.26
N ALA A 10 49.22 -15.02 -17.83
CA ALA A 10 48.41 -16.07 -17.22
C ALA A 10 47.70 -15.60 -15.93
N VAL A 11 48.41 -14.91 -15.03
CA VAL A 11 47.83 -14.35 -13.80
C VAL A 11 46.78 -13.29 -14.11
N LEU A 12 47.07 -12.37 -15.05
CA LEU A 12 46.11 -11.35 -15.49
C LEU A 12 44.85 -11.98 -16.11
N SER A 13 45.02 -13.06 -16.88
CA SER A 13 43.92 -13.77 -17.54
C SER A 13 43.02 -14.46 -16.51
N VAL A 14 43.61 -15.08 -15.49
CA VAL A 14 42.85 -15.73 -14.40
C VAL A 14 42.10 -14.70 -13.56
N LEU A 15 42.72 -13.57 -13.21
CA LEU A 15 42.06 -12.49 -12.48
C LEU A 15 40.93 -11.85 -13.30
N LEU A 16 41.13 -11.65 -14.60
CA LEU A 16 40.10 -11.11 -15.49
C LEU A 16 38.90 -12.07 -15.61
N VAL A 17 39.16 -13.36 -15.80
CA VAL A 17 38.09 -14.37 -15.89
C VAL A 17 37.34 -14.49 -14.56
N ALA A 18 38.03 -14.47 -13.43
CA ALA A 18 37.41 -14.48 -12.11
C ALA A 18 36.54 -13.23 -11.90
N ALA A 19 37.01 -12.03 -12.27
CA ALA A 19 36.24 -10.79 -12.16
C ALA A 19 35.00 -10.78 -13.07
N ILE A 20 35.10 -11.32 -14.30
CA ILE A 20 33.96 -11.41 -15.22
C ILE A 20 32.91 -12.40 -14.70
N ILE A 21 33.32 -13.60 -14.27
CA ILE A 21 32.39 -14.60 -13.72
C ILE A 21 31.72 -14.04 -12.46
N PHE A 22 32.49 -13.41 -11.58
CA PHE A 22 31.98 -12.78 -10.36
C PHE A 22 30.96 -11.69 -10.67
N GLY A 23 31.31 -10.75 -11.55
CA GLY A 23 30.42 -9.66 -11.97
C GLY A 23 29.15 -10.18 -12.62
N CYS A 24 29.22 -11.19 -13.49
CA CYS A 24 28.04 -11.77 -14.11
C CYS A 24 27.13 -12.47 -13.09
N VAL A 25 27.68 -13.29 -12.18
CA VAL A 25 26.87 -14.03 -11.20
C VAL A 25 26.18 -13.09 -10.23
N PHE A 26 26.89 -12.10 -9.66
CA PHE A 26 26.29 -11.15 -8.72
C PHE A 26 25.30 -10.20 -9.40
N TYR A 27 25.63 -9.69 -10.59
CA TYR A 27 24.71 -8.83 -11.34
C TYR A 27 23.40 -9.57 -11.68
N THR A 28 23.50 -10.85 -12.03
CA THR A 28 22.30 -11.66 -12.31
C THR A 28 21.47 -11.85 -11.04
N ARG A 29 22.09 -12.21 -9.90
CA ARG A 29 21.37 -12.40 -8.63
C ARG A 29 20.73 -11.11 -8.11
N GLU A 30 21.44 -9.99 -8.16
CA GLU A 30 20.88 -8.69 -7.78
C GLU A 30 19.71 -8.29 -8.70
N SER A 31 19.87 -8.49 -10.01
CA SER A 31 18.81 -8.22 -11.00
C SER A 31 17.58 -9.11 -10.79
N ASP A 32 17.78 -10.39 -10.51
CA ASP A 32 16.69 -11.35 -10.25
C ASP A 32 15.95 -10.99 -8.96
N ALA A 33 16.68 -10.69 -7.87
CA ALA A 33 16.09 -10.26 -6.60
C ALA A 33 15.36 -8.91 -6.73
N ALA A 34 15.89 -7.96 -7.50
CA ALA A 34 15.22 -6.69 -7.77
C ALA A 34 13.93 -6.89 -8.58
N SER A 35 13.94 -7.79 -9.56
CA SER A 35 12.76 -8.12 -10.37
C SER A 35 11.69 -8.82 -9.54
N GLN A 36 12.07 -9.73 -8.65
CA GLN A 36 11.16 -10.39 -7.71
C GLN A 36 10.52 -9.39 -6.75
N ASN A 37 11.31 -8.47 -6.18
CA ASN A 37 10.78 -7.38 -5.35
C ASN A 37 9.76 -6.51 -6.09
N GLN A 38 10.02 -6.19 -7.35
CA GLN A 38 9.07 -5.42 -8.16
C GLN A 38 7.78 -6.19 -8.43
N ALA A 39 7.87 -7.50 -8.70
CA ALA A 39 6.70 -8.36 -8.91
C ALA A 39 5.84 -8.46 -7.65
N LEU A 40 6.44 -8.76 -6.50
CA LEU A 40 5.76 -8.83 -5.20
C LEU A 40 5.15 -7.48 -4.80
N ALA A 41 5.83 -6.37 -5.05
CA ALA A 41 5.27 -5.04 -4.81
C ALA A 41 4.02 -4.77 -5.68
N GLY A 42 4.00 -5.25 -6.92
CA GLY A 42 2.83 -5.17 -7.79
C GLY A 42 1.68 -6.06 -7.32
N GLU A 43 1.99 -7.26 -6.84
CA GLU A 43 1.02 -8.19 -6.25
C GLU A 43 0.37 -7.60 -4.99
N VAL A 44 1.16 -7.08 -4.05
CA VAL A 44 0.67 -6.37 -2.86
C VAL A 44 -0.24 -5.19 -3.24
N ALA A 45 0.12 -4.42 -4.27
CA ALA A 45 -0.70 -3.31 -4.74
C ALA A 45 -2.05 -3.79 -5.30
N THR A 46 -2.05 -4.86 -6.10
CA THR A 46 -3.26 -5.46 -6.68
C THR A 46 -4.17 -6.00 -5.59
N LEU A 47 -3.62 -6.81 -4.67
CA LEU A 47 -4.36 -7.35 -3.53
C LEU A 47 -4.92 -6.25 -2.62
N THR A 48 -4.22 -5.11 -2.49
CA THR A 48 -4.72 -3.95 -1.74
C THR A 48 -5.94 -3.31 -2.40
N GLU A 49 -5.98 -3.23 -3.73
CA GLU A 49 -7.14 -2.74 -4.47
C GLU A 49 -8.32 -3.72 -4.37
N GLU A 50 -8.07 -5.02 -4.53
CA GLU A 50 -9.08 -6.08 -4.36
C GLU A 50 -9.66 -6.09 -2.94
N LEU A 51 -8.83 -5.88 -1.92
CA LEU A 51 -9.26 -5.73 -0.53
C LEU A 51 -10.26 -4.58 -0.36
N ALA A 52 -9.95 -3.44 -0.98
CA ALA A 52 -10.77 -2.24 -0.88
C ALA A 52 -12.12 -2.43 -1.57
N ALA A 53 -12.12 -3.14 -2.71
CA ALA A 53 -13.34 -3.51 -3.43
C ALA A 53 -14.22 -4.47 -2.60
N ALA A 54 -13.64 -5.55 -2.06
CA ALA A 54 -14.34 -6.50 -1.21
C ALA A 54 -14.89 -5.83 0.07
N GLN A 55 -14.14 -4.89 0.65
CA GLN A 55 -14.60 -4.16 1.82
C GLN A 55 -15.77 -3.21 1.51
N ALA A 56 -15.78 -2.60 0.32
CA ALA A 56 -16.90 -1.80 -0.16
C ALA A 56 -18.14 -2.67 -0.40
N GLU A 57 -17.97 -3.86 -0.97
CA GLU A 57 -19.06 -4.82 -1.21
C GLU A 57 -19.71 -5.28 0.10
N VAL A 58 -18.91 -5.69 1.10
CA VAL A 58 -19.41 -6.04 2.44
C VAL A 58 -20.19 -4.88 3.07
N THR A 59 -19.73 -3.65 2.87
CA THR A 59 -20.41 -2.44 3.38
C THR A 59 -21.76 -2.25 2.68
N SER A 60 -21.81 -2.35 1.34
CA SER A 60 -23.05 -2.24 0.55
C SER A 60 -24.08 -3.28 0.99
N LEU A 61 -23.69 -4.55 1.08
CA LEU A 61 -24.57 -5.63 1.50
C LEU A 61 -25.06 -5.46 2.95
N THR A 62 -24.24 -4.85 3.82
CA THR A 62 -24.65 -4.52 5.19
C THR A 62 -25.73 -3.43 5.21
N GLU A 63 -25.62 -2.43 4.33
CA GLU A 63 -26.64 -1.37 4.18
C GLU A 63 -27.94 -1.93 3.59
N GLU A 64 -27.86 -2.81 2.58
CA GLU A 64 -29.02 -3.49 1.98
C GLU A 64 -29.75 -4.38 3.00
N LEU A 65 -29.00 -5.12 3.83
CA LEU A 65 -29.56 -5.91 4.93
C LEU A 65 -30.32 -5.04 5.94
N ALA A 66 -29.78 -3.87 6.30
CA ALA A 66 -30.45 -2.96 7.22
C ALA A 66 -31.76 -2.41 6.63
N ALA A 67 -31.77 -2.08 5.34
CA ALA A 67 -32.97 -1.61 4.64
C ALA A 67 -34.05 -2.70 4.57
N ALA A 68 -33.67 -3.94 4.26
CA ALA A 68 -34.60 -5.08 4.23
C ALA A 68 -35.20 -5.36 5.62
N GLN A 69 -34.41 -5.22 6.70
CA GLN A 69 -34.93 -5.33 8.07
C GLN A 69 -35.96 -4.26 8.40
N GLU A 70 -35.72 -3.01 8.01
CA GLU A 70 -36.65 -1.90 8.23
C GLU A 70 -37.97 -2.11 7.45
N GLU A 71 -37.90 -2.65 6.23
CA GLU A 71 -39.07 -3.00 5.43
C GLU A 71 -39.91 -4.10 6.10
N ILE A 72 -39.27 -5.18 6.59
CA ILE A 72 -39.94 -6.25 7.33
C ILE A 72 -40.62 -5.71 8.60
N GLU A 73 -39.94 -4.86 9.37
CA GLU A 73 -40.52 -4.24 10.57
C GLU A 73 -41.75 -3.38 10.22
N SER A 74 -41.68 -2.61 9.14
CA SER A 74 -42.79 -1.79 8.66
C SER A 74 -43.99 -2.63 8.23
N LEU A 75 -43.78 -3.68 7.44
CA LEU A 75 -44.84 -4.58 6.98
C LEU A 75 -45.47 -5.33 8.16
N THR A 76 -44.66 -5.77 9.12
CA THR A 76 -45.13 -6.46 10.33
C THR A 76 -46.04 -5.55 11.15
N ALA A 77 -45.64 -4.29 11.37
CA ALA A 77 -46.47 -3.32 12.08
C ALA A 77 -47.82 -3.06 11.39
N GLN A 78 -47.82 -2.95 10.05
CA GLN A 78 -49.07 -2.77 9.29
C GLN A 78 -49.98 -4.00 9.38
N SER A 79 -49.41 -5.21 9.37
CA SER A 79 -50.18 -6.46 9.52
C SER A 79 -50.79 -6.59 10.93
N GLU A 80 -50.07 -6.15 11.96
CA GLU A 80 -50.59 -6.12 13.34
C GLU A 80 -51.73 -5.10 13.49
N GLU A 81 -51.61 -3.92 12.88
CA GLU A 81 -52.66 -2.90 12.87
C GLU A 81 -53.94 -3.41 12.18
N ALA A 82 -53.80 -4.00 10.99
CA ALA A 82 -54.93 -4.60 10.27
C ALA A 82 -55.58 -5.75 11.05
N THR A 83 -54.78 -6.56 11.77
CA THR A 83 -55.30 -7.63 12.63
C THR A 83 -56.11 -7.07 13.81
N ALA A 84 -55.66 -5.98 14.43
CA ALA A 84 -56.41 -5.32 15.50
C ALA A 84 -57.73 -4.69 14.99
N GLU A 85 -57.72 -4.12 13.78
CA GLU A 85 -58.94 -3.60 13.16
C GLU A 85 -59.95 -4.72 12.85
N LEU A 86 -59.48 -5.88 12.38
CA LEU A 86 -60.31 -7.08 12.20
C LEU A 86 -61.00 -7.52 13.49
N GLU A 87 -60.27 -7.57 14.62
CA GLU A 87 -60.85 -7.91 15.92
C GLU A 87 -61.92 -6.89 16.36
N SER A 88 -61.69 -5.60 16.11
CA SER A 88 -62.66 -4.55 16.40
C SER A 88 -63.93 -4.68 15.56
N LEU A 89 -63.81 -4.90 14.25
CA LEU A 89 -64.96 -5.07 13.35
C LEU A 89 -65.75 -6.34 13.67
N GLN A 90 -65.08 -7.43 14.07
CA GLN A 90 -65.76 -8.65 14.52
C GLN A 90 -66.61 -8.41 15.78
N ALA A 91 -66.08 -7.67 16.75
CA ALA A 91 -66.83 -7.30 17.95
C ALA A 91 -68.04 -6.40 17.63
N GLU A 92 -67.88 -5.48 16.67
CA GLU A 92 -68.98 -4.62 16.21
C GLU A 92 -70.08 -5.43 15.52
N ILE A 93 -69.74 -6.40 14.67
CA ILE A 93 -70.70 -7.33 14.06
C ILE A 93 -71.45 -8.13 15.13
N GLU A 94 -70.76 -8.64 16.15
CA GLU A 94 -71.41 -9.40 17.23
C GLU A 94 -72.42 -8.53 17.99
N SER A 95 -72.06 -7.28 18.28
CA SER A 95 -72.94 -6.30 18.92
C SER A 95 -74.17 -5.98 18.06
N LEU A 96 -73.97 -5.68 16.77
CA LEU A 96 -75.07 -5.36 15.84
C LEU A 96 -76.00 -6.55 15.60
N THR A 97 -75.43 -7.76 15.53
CA THR A 97 -76.22 -9.01 15.39
C THR A 97 -77.12 -9.21 16.61
N ALA A 98 -76.59 -9.02 17.82
CA ALA A 98 -77.39 -9.11 19.05
C ALA A 98 -78.49 -8.04 19.12
N GLN A 99 -78.21 -6.83 18.63
CA GLN A 99 -79.20 -5.76 18.52
C GLN A 99 -80.31 -6.12 17.53
N ALA A 100 -79.96 -6.65 16.35
CA ALA A 100 -80.92 -7.10 15.34
C ALA A 100 -81.83 -8.21 15.87
N ASP A 101 -81.27 -9.20 16.57
CA ASP A 101 -82.04 -10.28 17.21
C ASP A 101 -83.02 -9.75 18.26
N THR A 102 -82.60 -8.74 19.04
CA THR A 102 -83.46 -8.09 20.04
C THR A 102 -84.60 -7.32 19.37
N SER A 103 -84.29 -6.48 18.37
CA SER A 103 -85.30 -5.74 17.60
C SER A 103 -86.29 -6.67 16.93
N LYS A 104 -85.84 -7.81 16.42
CA LYS A 104 -86.71 -8.83 15.82
C LYS A 104 -87.63 -9.49 16.85
N ALA A 105 -87.11 -9.84 18.03
CA ALA A 105 -87.92 -10.37 19.12
C ALA A 105 -88.96 -9.35 19.62
N ASP A 106 -88.59 -8.08 19.73
CA ASP A 106 -89.50 -6.99 20.09
C ASP A 106 -90.60 -6.81 19.02
N SER A 107 -90.24 -6.86 17.74
CA SER A 107 -91.18 -6.83 16.61
C SER A 107 -92.18 -7.99 16.66
N ASP A 108 -91.71 -9.22 16.87
CA ASP A 108 -92.56 -10.42 16.99
C ASP A 108 -93.51 -10.33 18.21
N SER A 109 -93.01 -9.80 19.33
CA SER A 109 -93.79 -9.57 20.57
C SER A 109 -94.89 -8.52 20.34
N LEU A 110 -94.55 -7.38 19.75
CA LEU A 110 -95.51 -6.31 19.42
C LEU A 110 -96.58 -6.79 18.44
N LYS A 111 -96.19 -7.59 17.44
CA LYS A 111 -97.14 -8.20 16.50
C LYS A 111 -98.12 -9.14 17.21
N THR A 112 -97.65 -9.93 18.17
CA THR A 112 -98.51 -10.79 19.00
C THR A 112 -99.48 -9.95 19.84
N GLN A 113 -99.00 -8.88 20.48
CA GLN A 113 -99.84 -7.97 21.26
C GLN A 113 -100.91 -7.27 20.39
N LEU A 114 -100.57 -6.89 19.15
CA LEU A 114 -101.54 -6.34 18.21
C LEU A 114 -102.63 -7.35 17.85
N GLU A 115 -102.27 -8.61 17.58
CA GLU A 115 -103.25 -9.68 17.31
C GLU A 115 -104.17 -9.93 18.51
N GLU A 116 -103.62 -9.94 19.74
CA GLU A 116 -104.40 -10.08 20.98
C GLU A 116 -105.34 -8.88 21.21
N LYS A 117 -104.84 -7.64 21.02
CA LYS A 117 -105.65 -6.43 21.16
C LYS A 117 -106.73 -6.34 20.10
N GLN A 118 -106.46 -6.76 18.87
CA GLN A 118 -107.47 -6.83 17.82
C GLN A 118 -108.56 -7.85 18.17
N ALA A 119 -108.20 -9.02 18.71
CA ALA A 119 -109.17 -10.01 19.17
C ALA A 119 -110.01 -9.52 20.36
N GLU A 120 -109.41 -8.75 21.30
CA GLU A 120 -110.13 -8.09 22.39
C GLU A 120 -111.16 -7.08 21.86
N ILE A 121 -110.76 -6.24 20.89
CA ILE A 121 -111.64 -5.28 20.21
C ILE A 121 -112.80 -6.00 19.53
N ASP A 122 -112.54 -7.08 18.79
CA ASP A 122 -113.57 -7.86 18.10
C ASP A 122 -114.56 -8.49 19.10
N SER A 123 -114.07 -8.99 20.25
CA SER A 123 -114.90 -9.54 21.32
C SER A 123 -115.77 -8.48 21.98
N LEU A 124 -115.20 -7.32 22.31
CA LEU A 124 -115.94 -6.20 22.91
C LEU A 124 -116.98 -5.63 21.94
N ALA A 125 -116.66 -5.58 20.63
CA ALA A 125 -117.61 -5.16 19.61
C ALA A 125 -118.78 -6.15 19.48
N ALA A 126 -118.53 -7.45 19.60
CA ALA A 126 -119.58 -8.47 19.63
C ALA A 126 -120.44 -8.38 20.91
N GLU A 127 -119.82 -8.16 22.07
CA GLU A 127 -120.53 -7.95 23.34
C GLU A 127 -121.41 -6.70 23.26
N LYS A 128 -120.87 -5.59 22.74
CA LYS A 128 -121.63 -4.36 22.51
C LYS A 128 -122.83 -4.60 21.61
N ALA A 129 -122.65 -5.27 20.47
CA ALA A 129 -123.75 -5.56 19.54
C ALA A 129 -124.84 -6.43 20.20
N ALA A 130 -124.46 -7.40 21.05
CA ALA A 130 -125.40 -8.20 21.81
C ALA A 130 -126.16 -7.38 22.87
N LEU A 131 -125.47 -6.46 23.56
CA LEU A 131 -126.09 -5.53 24.51
C LEU A 131 -127.03 -4.53 23.81
N GLU A 132 -126.70 -4.07 22.60
CA GLU A 132 -127.60 -3.23 21.79
C GLU A 132 -128.86 -4.00 21.38
N GLU A 133 -128.73 -5.28 21.05
CA GLU A 133 -129.87 -6.16 20.74
C GLU A 133 -130.75 -6.40 21.97
N THR A 134 -130.16 -6.70 23.14
CA THR A 134 -130.94 -6.86 24.38
C THR A 134 -131.62 -5.57 24.78
N LEU A 135 -130.97 -4.41 24.62
CA LEU A 135 -131.54 -3.11 24.88
C LEU A 135 -132.76 -2.85 23.98
N SER A 136 -132.65 -3.14 22.68
CA SER A 136 -133.76 -3.01 21.73
C SER A 136 -134.94 -3.93 22.09
N ASP A 137 -134.68 -5.16 22.53
CA ASP A 137 -135.74 -6.07 22.98
C ASP A 137 -136.40 -5.58 24.27
N LEU A 138 -135.60 -5.06 25.21
CA LEU A 138 -136.09 -4.49 26.45
C LEU A 138 -136.96 -3.25 26.23
N GLU A 139 -136.56 -2.35 25.32
CA GLU A 139 -137.35 -1.18 24.92
C GLU A 139 -138.71 -1.60 24.36
N SER A 140 -138.74 -2.62 23.50
CA SER A 140 -139.99 -3.20 22.96
C SER A 140 -140.86 -3.82 24.06
N GLN A 141 -140.26 -4.56 24.98
CA GLN A 141 -140.97 -5.13 26.14
C GLN A 141 -141.51 -4.04 27.06
N LEU A 142 -140.77 -2.95 27.26
CA LEU A 142 -141.17 -1.83 28.09
C LEU A 142 -142.34 -1.07 27.48
N GLU A 143 -142.32 -0.86 26.16
CA GLU A 143 -143.45 -0.29 25.42
C GLU A 143 -144.70 -1.19 25.55
N ALA A 144 -144.55 -2.50 25.44
CA ALA A 144 -145.63 -3.46 25.64
C ALA A 144 -146.17 -3.44 27.09
N ALA A 145 -145.30 -3.37 28.09
CA ALA A 145 -145.67 -3.27 29.49
C ALA A 145 -146.40 -1.94 29.78
N GLN A 146 -145.95 -0.83 29.19
CA GLN A 146 -146.61 0.47 29.29
C GLN A 146 -148.01 0.44 28.64
N GLN A 147 -148.15 -0.22 27.49
CA GLN A 147 -149.45 -0.43 26.87
C GLN A 147 -150.37 -1.31 27.73
N ALA A 148 -149.83 -2.34 28.38
CA ALA A 148 -150.60 -3.20 29.29
C ALA A 148 -151.11 -2.41 30.52
N VAL A 149 -150.26 -1.58 31.15
CA VAL A 149 -150.67 -0.67 32.23
C VAL A 149 -151.77 0.28 31.76
N ASN A 150 -151.61 0.88 30.58
CA ASN A 150 -152.62 1.77 30.00
C ASN A 150 -153.94 1.04 29.70
N GLY A 151 -153.88 -0.19 29.17
CA GLY A 151 -155.06 -1.02 28.91
C GLY A 151 -155.80 -1.44 30.18
N ILE A 152 -155.07 -1.75 31.27
CA ILE A 152 -155.66 -1.99 32.58
C ILE A 152 -156.33 -0.72 33.12
N ALA A 153 -155.69 0.44 32.97
CA ALA A 153 -156.27 1.73 33.37
C ALA A 153 -157.54 2.10 32.57
N GLU A 154 -157.60 1.78 31.28
CA GLU A 154 -158.80 1.95 30.46
C GLU A 154 -159.93 0.99 30.88
N THR A 155 -159.60 -0.27 31.19
CA THR A 155 -160.55 -1.27 31.68
C THR A 155 -161.10 -0.90 33.07
N ALA A 156 -160.27 -0.31 33.93
CA ALA A 156 -160.67 0.26 35.22
C ALA A 156 -161.67 1.42 35.05
N ASN A 157 -161.49 2.24 34.02
CA ASN A 157 -162.41 3.32 33.69
C ASN A 157 -163.75 2.79 33.13
N GLY A 158 -163.73 1.67 32.40
CA GLY A 158 -164.92 0.94 31.93
C GLY A 158 -165.72 0.25 33.05
N GLY A 159 -165.11 0.01 34.23
CA GLY A 159 -165.77 -0.51 35.43
C GLY A 159 -166.94 0.36 35.96
N GLN A 160 -167.12 1.58 35.44
CA GLN A 160 -168.28 2.43 35.69
C GLN A 160 -169.62 1.77 35.34
N GLU A 161 -169.66 0.78 34.44
CA GLU A 161 -170.90 0.07 34.07
C GLU A 161 -171.41 -0.85 35.20
N SER A 162 -170.50 -1.42 36.00
CA SER A 162 -170.84 -2.20 37.20
C SER A 162 -171.37 -1.33 38.34
N ALA A 163 -170.74 -0.15 38.54
CA ALA A 163 -171.22 0.87 39.47
C ALA A 163 -172.60 1.43 39.04
N GLY A 164 -172.85 1.57 37.73
CA GLY A 164 -174.15 1.93 37.16
C GLY A 164 -175.25 0.91 37.48
N LYS A 165 -174.98 -0.40 37.29
CA LYS A 165 -175.91 -1.49 37.62
C LYS A 165 -176.21 -1.58 39.13
N ALA A 166 -175.23 -1.36 40.01
CA ALA A 166 -175.46 -1.26 41.44
C ALA A 166 -176.35 -0.04 41.81
N GLY A 167 -176.18 1.09 41.11
CA GLY A 167 -177.03 2.27 41.24
C GLY A 167 -178.48 2.02 40.83
N GLU A 168 -178.70 1.28 39.73
CA GLU A 168 -180.02 0.85 39.25
C GLU A 168 -180.69 -0.15 40.22
N MET A 169 -179.95 -1.13 40.74
CA MET A 169 -180.45 -2.08 41.75
C MET A 169 -180.81 -1.37 43.06
N ALA A 170 -180.01 -0.39 43.50
CA ALA A 170 -180.33 0.43 44.68
C ALA A 170 -181.62 1.24 44.49
N GLN A 171 -181.88 1.71 43.27
CA GLN A 171 -183.15 2.35 42.93
C GLN A 171 -184.30 1.34 42.96
N ARG A 172 -184.12 0.14 42.39
CA ARG A 172 -185.13 -0.92 42.39
C ARG A 172 -185.52 -1.38 43.79
N ILE A 173 -184.55 -1.53 44.69
CA ILE A 173 -184.78 -1.82 46.12
C ILE A 173 -185.62 -0.70 46.75
N ARG A 174 -185.29 0.57 46.51
CA ARG A 174 -186.08 1.71 47.03
C ARG A 174 -187.53 1.70 46.53
N GLU A 175 -187.74 1.42 45.25
CA GLU A 175 -189.07 1.32 44.64
C GLU A 175 -189.89 0.17 45.22
N LEU A 176 -189.29 -1.02 45.33
CA LEU A 176 -189.93 -2.18 45.97
C LEU A 176 -190.23 -1.92 47.45
N GLY A 177 -189.35 -1.24 48.18
CA GLY A 177 -189.57 -0.84 49.56
C GLY A 177 -190.74 0.14 49.72
N GLN A 178 -190.91 1.09 48.78
CA GLN A 178 -192.07 1.97 48.75
C GLN A 178 -193.37 1.24 48.41
N ALA A 179 -193.33 0.32 47.44
CA ALA A 179 -194.49 -0.47 47.06
C ALA A 179 -194.93 -1.41 48.21
N LEU A 180 -193.98 -2.00 48.94
CA LEU A 180 -194.24 -2.77 50.16
C LEU A 180 -194.94 -1.90 51.22
N ALA A 181 -194.43 -0.69 51.46
CA ALA A 181 -195.02 0.24 52.42
C ALA A 181 -196.44 0.67 52.04
N ASN A 182 -196.71 0.89 50.75
CA ASN A 182 -198.05 1.23 50.26
C ASN A 182 -199.01 0.05 50.41
N ASN A 183 -198.60 -1.17 50.01
CA ASN A 183 -199.41 -2.37 50.11
C ASN A 183 -199.75 -2.68 51.59
N GLN A 184 -198.79 -2.50 52.50
CA GLN A 184 -199.01 -2.60 53.95
C GLN A 184 -200.06 -1.60 54.47
N ALA A 185 -200.05 -0.36 53.96
CA ALA A 185 -201.00 0.68 54.34
C ALA A 185 -202.40 0.42 53.78
N GLU A 186 -202.50 -0.24 52.62
CA GLU A 186 -203.75 -0.58 51.95
C GLU A 186 -204.44 -1.77 52.62
N ILE A 187 -203.67 -2.81 53.00
CA ILE A 187 -204.12 -3.90 53.87
C ILE A 187 -204.66 -3.34 55.19
N ALA A 188 -203.93 -2.42 55.82
CA ALA A 188 -204.37 -1.79 57.08
C ALA A 188 -205.66 -0.95 56.92
N ARG A 189 -205.91 -0.38 55.74
CA ARG A 189 -207.16 0.31 55.41
C ARG A 189 -208.33 -0.66 55.25
N ILE A 190 -208.14 -1.75 54.53
CA ILE A 190 -209.18 -2.78 54.33
C ILE A 190 -209.53 -3.43 55.67
N ASP A 191 -208.53 -3.67 56.53
CA ASP A 191 -208.74 -4.14 57.90
C ASP A 191 -209.65 -3.22 58.73
N ALA A 192 -209.48 -1.90 58.60
CA ALA A 192 -210.33 -0.92 59.27
C ALA A 192 -211.76 -0.82 58.69
N GLN A 193 -211.97 -1.21 57.43
CA GLN A 193 -213.29 -1.19 56.78
C GLN A 193 -214.12 -2.45 57.05
N LEU A 194 -213.48 -3.59 57.32
CA LEU A 194 -214.15 -4.87 57.61
C LEU A 194 -214.89 -4.90 58.97
N GLU A 195 -214.67 -3.92 59.87
CA GLU A 195 -215.31 -3.83 61.19
C GLU A 195 -216.72 -3.17 61.17
N GLY A 196 -217.21 -2.61 60.05
CA GLY A 196 -218.33 -1.64 60.05
C GLY A 196 -219.75 -2.08 59.64
N SER A 197 -219.97 -3.08 58.77
CA SER A 197 -221.34 -3.49 58.38
C SER A 197 -221.41 -4.79 57.55
N PRO A 198 -222.45 -5.65 57.65
CA PRO A 198 -222.42 -7.04 57.18
C PRO A 198 -222.92 -7.31 55.74
N ALA A 199 -223.10 -6.28 54.90
CA ALA A 199 -223.71 -6.43 53.57
C ALA A 199 -222.72 -6.36 52.36
N ALA A 200 -221.41 -6.38 52.60
CA ALA A 200 -220.38 -6.44 51.56
C ALA A 200 -219.08 -7.11 52.08
N GLN A 201 -219.19 -8.27 52.71
CA GLN A 201 -218.07 -8.94 53.42
C GLN A 201 -217.27 -9.95 52.57
N GLU A 202 -217.75 -10.36 51.39
CA GLU A 202 -217.08 -11.38 50.57
C GLU A 202 -216.07 -10.77 49.58
N ASP A 203 -216.36 -9.58 49.03
CA ASP A 203 -215.49 -8.91 48.06
C ASP A 203 -214.24 -8.30 48.72
N LEU A 204 -214.38 -7.63 49.88
CA LEU A 204 -213.24 -7.02 50.59
C LEU A 204 -212.29 -8.05 51.23
N ALA A 205 -212.80 -9.23 51.62
CA ALA A 205 -211.96 -10.31 52.14
C ALA A 205 -211.09 -10.91 51.02
N SER A 206 -211.66 -11.06 49.82
CA SER A 206 -210.91 -11.50 48.63
C SER A 206 -209.86 -10.47 48.19
N GLU A 207 -210.14 -9.17 48.34
CA GLU A 207 -209.19 -8.09 48.04
C GLU A 207 -208.02 -8.03 49.06
N LYS A 208 -208.29 -8.28 50.34
CA LYS A 208 -207.25 -8.40 51.37
C LYS A 208 -206.34 -9.60 51.13
N ASP A 209 -206.91 -10.77 50.82
CA ASP A 209 -206.13 -11.98 50.53
C ASP A 209 -205.25 -11.80 49.28
N ALA A 210 -205.74 -11.06 48.28
CA ALA A 210 -204.96 -10.69 47.10
C ALA A 210 -203.78 -9.76 47.43
N LEU A 211 -203.99 -8.74 48.28
CA LEU A 211 -202.93 -7.83 48.71
C LEU A 211 -201.90 -8.49 49.63
N LEU A 212 -202.32 -9.43 50.50
CA LEU A 212 -201.39 -10.22 51.31
C LEU A 212 -200.51 -11.15 50.45
N ALA A 213 -201.09 -11.78 49.43
CA ALA A 213 -200.33 -12.56 48.46
C ALA A 213 -199.36 -11.67 47.63
N GLU A 214 -199.79 -10.46 47.28
CA GLU A 214 -198.93 -9.48 46.61
C GLU A 214 -197.80 -8.99 47.52
N GLN A 215 -198.06 -8.77 48.82
CA GLN A 215 -197.04 -8.40 49.81
C GLN A 215 -195.99 -9.51 49.98
N GLU A 216 -196.41 -10.77 50.06
CA GLU A 216 -195.50 -11.92 50.11
C GLU A 216 -194.59 -11.94 48.88
N THR A 217 -195.19 -11.75 47.69
CA THR A 217 -194.46 -11.65 46.42
C THR A 217 -193.47 -10.46 46.40
N LEU A 218 -193.89 -9.29 46.90
CA LEU A 218 -193.05 -8.10 46.92
C LEU A 218 -191.89 -8.20 47.93
N ASN A 219 -192.11 -8.88 49.06
CA ASN A 219 -191.06 -9.16 50.05
C ASN A 219 -190.01 -10.10 49.48
N GLU A 220 -190.44 -11.12 48.74
CA GLU A 220 -189.54 -12.03 48.03
C GLU A 220 -188.72 -11.25 46.99
N GLN A 221 -189.36 -10.40 46.18
CA GLN A 221 -188.66 -9.53 45.22
C GLN A 221 -187.70 -8.53 45.87
N TYR A 222 -188.02 -7.98 47.04
CA TYR A 222 -187.16 -7.04 47.78
C TYR A 222 -185.92 -7.75 48.36
N SER A 223 -186.11 -8.96 48.92
CA SER A 223 -185.00 -9.79 49.40
C SER A 223 -184.09 -10.22 48.25
N GLU A 224 -184.67 -10.70 47.15
CA GLU A 224 -183.92 -11.07 45.94
C GLU A 224 -183.15 -9.88 45.36
N ALA A 225 -183.72 -8.68 45.38
CA ALA A 225 -183.04 -7.47 44.91
C ALA A 225 -181.84 -7.08 45.80
N ILE A 226 -181.94 -7.24 47.13
CA ILE A 226 -180.83 -7.01 48.06
C ILE A 226 -179.74 -8.06 47.88
N ASP A 227 -180.11 -9.33 47.71
CA ASP A 227 -179.17 -10.42 47.48
C ASP A 227 -178.46 -10.24 46.14
N ALA A 228 -179.20 -9.88 45.08
CA ALA A 228 -178.63 -9.55 43.78
C ALA A 228 -177.67 -8.35 43.84
N MET A 229 -178.02 -7.29 44.59
CA MET A 229 -177.15 -6.14 44.78
C MET A 229 -175.88 -6.51 45.57
N SER A 230 -176.00 -7.32 46.62
CA SER A 230 -174.86 -7.77 47.42
C SER A 230 -173.92 -8.67 46.60
N VAL A 231 -174.48 -9.56 45.77
CA VAL A 231 -173.71 -10.37 44.81
C VAL A 231 -173.00 -9.49 43.78
N SER A 232 -173.69 -8.50 43.21
CA SER A 232 -173.11 -7.59 42.22
C SER A 232 -172.02 -6.70 42.81
N LEU A 233 -172.19 -6.22 44.05
CA LEU A 233 -171.21 -5.37 44.72
C LEU A 233 -169.97 -6.17 45.14
N ASN A 234 -170.15 -7.40 45.64
CA ASN A 234 -169.04 -8.29 45.93
C ASN A 234 -168.27 -8.67 44.66
N ALA A 235 -168.96 -8.94 43.55
CA ALA A 235 -168.30 -9.20 42.27
C ALA A 235 -167.52 -7.97 41.75
N ALA A 236 -168.03 -6.75 41.98
CA ALA A 236 -167.34 -5.53 41.63
C ALA A 236 -166.10 -5.27 42.51
N LEU A 237 -166.19 -5.53 43.81
CA LEU A 237 -165.05 -5.42 44.75
C LEU A 237 -163.98 -6.46 44.45
N VAL A 238 -164.36 -7.73 44.21
CA VAL A 238 -163.42 -8.78 43.78
C VAL A 238 -162.77 -8.39 42.45
N GLY A 239 -163.53 -7.89 41.49
CA GLY A 239 -162.99 -7.41 40.21
C GLY A 239 -162.08 -6.19 40.36
N GLN A 240 -162.32 -5.31 41.34
CA GLN A 240 -161.45 -4.19 41.66
C GLN A 240 -160.16 -4.64 42.34
N GLU A 241 -160.23 -5.55 43.32
CA GLU A 241 -159.05 -6.13 43.98
C GLU A 241 -158.17 -6.91 42.98
N GLU A 242 -158.78 -7.69 42.08
CA GLU A 242 -158.07 -8.37 40.98
C GLU A 242 -157.40 -7.37 40.04
N MET A 243 -158.05 -6.25 39.73
CA MET A 243 -157.51 -5.22 38.83
C MET A 243 -156.43 -4.36 39.48
N GLU A 244 -156.55 -4.04 40.78
CA GLU A 244 -155.50 -3.41 41.59
C GLU A 244 -154.28 -4.35 41.67
N GLY A 245 -154.48 -5.65 41.86
CA GLY A 245 -153.40 -6.64 41.83
C GLY A 245 -152.74 -6.78 40.45
N MET A 246 -153.52 -6.73 39.35
CA MET A 246 -152.98 -6.70 37.99
C MET A 246 -152.22 -5.40 37.69
N LEU A 247 -152.72 -4.26 38.16
CA LEU A 247 -152.07 -2.96 37.99
C LEU A 247 -150.77 -2.89 38.78
N GLU A 248 -150.76 -3.35 40.03
CA GLU A 248 -149.57 -3.43 40.88
C GLU A 248 -148.53 -4.37 40.25
N SER A 249 -148.94 -5.55 39.77
CA SER A 249 -148.06 -6.47 39.05
C SER A 249 -147.51 -5.88 37.74
N ALA A 250 -148.32 -5.12 37.00
CA ALA A 250 -147.89 -4.49 35.75
C ALA A 250 -146.95 -3.30 35.99
N GLN A 251 -147.19 -2.49 37.02
CA GLN A 251 -146.30 -1.41 37.44
C GLN A 251 -144.98 -1.94 38.00
N GLN A 252 -145.01 -3.03 38.77
CA GLN A 252 -143.80 -3.71 39.23
C GLN A 252 -143.00 -4.23 38.04
N SER A 253 -143.65 -4.91 37.08
CA SER A 253 -142.99 -5.37 35.86
C SER A 253 -142.38 -4.21 35.05
N LEU A 254 -142.99 -3.02 35.06
CA LEU A 254 -142.47 -1.84 34.37
C LEU A 254 -141.27 -1.24 35.11
N SER A 255 -141.30 -1.25 36.44
CA SER A 255 -140.16 -0.89 37.29
C SER A 255 -138.98 -1.83 37.06
N ASP A 256 -139.22 -3.14 37.11
CA ASP A 256 -138.20 -4.17 36.90
C ASP A 256 -137.56 -4.03 35.51
N LYS A 257 -138.36 -3.75 34.47
CA LYS A 257 -137.87 -3.51 33.11
C LYS A 257 -137.07 -2.22 32.97
N ASN A 258 -137.44 -1.15 33.67
CA ASN A 258 -136.63 0.08 33.72
C ASN A 258 -135.28 -0.16 34.42
N GLU A 259 -135.27 -0.92 35.52
CA GLU A 259 -134.03 -1.27 36.22
C GLU A 259 -133.11 -2.15 35.34
N GLU A 260 -133.68 -3.12 34.62
CA GLU A 260 -132.96 -3.90 33.61
C GLU A 260 -132.41 -3.01 32.48
N LEU A 261 -133.17 -1.99 32.02
CA LEU A 261 -132.73 -1.05 30.98
C LEU A 261 -131.54 -0.21 31.44
N ASP A 262 -131.62 0.33 32.66
CA ASP A 262 -130.53 1.10 33.27
C ASP A 262 -129.27 0.24 33.43
N ALA A 263 -129.44 -1.04 33.81
CA ALA A 263 -128.33 -1.98 33.91
C ALA A 263 -127.68 -2.26 32.55
N VAL A 264 -128.47 -2.53 31.49
CA VAL A 264 -127.94 -2.76 30.14
C VAL A 264 -127.24 -1.50 29.60
N ASN A 265 -127.80 -0.31 29.80
CA ASN A 265 -127.16 0.96 29.43
C ASN A 265 -125.82 1.18 30.14
N ALA A 266 -125.74 0.84 31.43
CA ALA A 266 -124.49 0.91 32.17
C ALA A 266 -123.43 -0.06 31.63
N MET A 267 -123.82 -1.30 31.28
CA MET A 267 -122.93 -2.27 30.64
C MET A 267 -122.46 -1.80 29.25
N LEU A 268 -123.34 -1.14 28.49
CA LEU A 268 -123.03 -0.61 27.16
C LEU A 268 -121.98 0.50 27.22
N ASN A 269 -122.14 1.44 28.16
CA ASN A 269 -121.15 2.49 28.42
C ASN A 269 -119.80 1.91 28.88
N ASP A 270 -119.79 0.95 29.80
CA ASP A 270 -118.55 0.28 30.25
C ASP A 270 -117.86 -0.46 29.08
N THR A 271 -118.64 -1.11 28.22
CA THR A 271 -118.13 -1.78 27.01
C THR A 271 -117.54 -0.78 26.02
N ASP A 272 -118.20 0.36 25.80
CA ASP A 272 -117.71 1.44 24.94
C ASP A 272 -116.41 2.06 25.46
N GLU A 273 -116.31 2.31 26.77
CA GLU A 273 -115.08 2.80 27.40
C GLU A 273 -113.92 1.81 27.20
N LYS A 274 -114.18 0.50 27.40
CA LYS A 274 -113.18 -0.55 27.13
C LYS A 274 -112.78 -0.61 25.65
N LEU A 275 -113.73 -0.45 24.73
CA LEU A 275 -113.48 -0.45 23.29
C LEU A 275 -112.57 0.72 22.89
N VAL A 276 -112.83 1.92 23.41
CA VAL A 276 -111.97 3.09 23.18
C VAL A 276 -110.56 2.85 23.73
N ALA A 277 -110.45 2.31 24.95
CA ALA A 277 -109.15 2.00 25.56
C ALA A 277 -108.37 0.93 24.77
N ALA A 278 -109.05 -0.13 24.32
CA ALA A 278 -108.43 -1.19 23.53
C ALA A 278 -107.95 -0.69 22.16
N ASN A 279 -108.73 0.14 21.47
CA ASN A 279 -108.33 0.77 20.21
C ASN A 279 -107.13 1.71 20.38
N ALA A 280 -107.10 2.52 21.46
CA ALA A 280 -105.95 3.38 21.75
C ALA A 280 -104.67 2.58 22.02
N ALA A 281 -104.78 1.47 22.77
CA ALA A 281 -103.66 0.58 23.02
C ALA A 281 -103.18 -0.14 21.73
N LEU A 282 -104.10 -0.50 20.82
CA LEU A 282 -103.75 -1.05 19.51
C LEU A 282 -102.95 -0.03 18.68
N GLU A 283 -103.40 1.22 18.61
CA GLU A 283 -102.67 2.29 17.90
C GLU A 283 -101.28 2.53 18.50
N GLU A 284 -101.16 2.53 19.84
CA GLU A 284 -99.88 2.69 20.52
C GLU A 284 -98.91 1.53 20.19
N ALA A 285 -99.40 0.28 20.21
CA ALA A 285 -98.61 -0.89 19.84
C ALA A 285 -98.21 -0.87 18.36
N GLN A 286 -99.09 -0.37 17.47
CA GLN A 286 -98.80 -0.22 16.05
C GLN A 286 -97.70 0.82 15.80
N ALA A 287 -97.78 1.97 16.48
CA ALA A 287 -96.77 3.02 16.40
C ALA A 287 -95.41 2.55 16.95
N ALA A 288 -95.42 1.76 18.03
CA ALA A 288 -94.21 1.14 18.55
C ALA A 288 -93.58 0.17 17.54
N LEU A 289 -94.40 -0.66 16.86
CA LEU A 289 -93.95 -1.60 15.84
C LEU A 289 -93.36 -0.90 14.61
N ASP A 290 -94.00 0.16 14.12
CA ASP A 290 -93.52 0.97 12.99
C ASP A 290 -92.18 1.65 13.30
N GLY A 291 -91.88 1.88 14.58
CA GLY A 291 -90.60 2.43 15.05
C GLY A 291 -89.47 1.40 15.19
N VAL A 292 -89.75 0.10 15.08
CA VAL A 292 -88.73 -0.96 15.14
C VAL A 292 -88.11 -1.14 13.76
N ASP A 293 -86.88 -0.67 13.58
CA ASP A 293 -86.08 -0.99 12.39
C ASP A 293 -85.45 -2.39 12.53
N VAL A 294 -85.91 -3.33 11.70
CA VAL A 294 -85.42 -4.72 11.67
C VAL A 294 -84.43 -4.99 10.54
N GLY A 295 -84.09 -4.00 9.70
CA GLY A 295 -83.29 -4.22 8.48
C GLY A 295 -81.97 -3.43 8.43
N GLU A 296 -81.88 -2.29 9.10
CA GLU A 296 -80.68 -1.44 9.05
C GLU A 296 -79.43 -2.13 9.65
N ALA A 297 -79.60 -2.84 10.77
CA ALA A 297 -78.51 -3.58 11.41
C ALA A 297 -77.97 -4.73 10.54
N ASP A 298 -78.85 -5.48 9.86
CA ASP A 298 -78.46 -6.56 8.94
C ASP A 298 -77.64 -6.02 7.76
N ALA A 299 -78.06 -4.88 7.18
CA ALA A 299 -77.33 -4.25 6.09
C ALA A 299 -75.93 -3.76 6.51
N LEU A 300 -75.82 -3.21 7.73
CA LEU A 300 -74.53 -2.76 8.27
C LEU A 300 -73.60 -3.96 8.53
N VAL A 301 -74.13 -5.06 9.07
CA VAL A 301 -73.37 -6.31 9.28
C VAL A 301 -72.84 -6.85 7.95
N GLU A 302 -73.63 -6.84 6.87
CA GLU A 302 -73.18 -7.25 5.54
C GLU A 302 -72.02 -6.38 5.04
N GLN A 303 -72.10 -5.06 5.26
CA GLN A 303 -71.02 -4.12 4.90
C GLN A 303 -69.74 -4.37 5.70
N LEU A 304 -69.85 -4.56 7.02
CA LEU A 304 -68.71 -4.84 7.89
C LEU A 304 -68.05 -6.18 7.54
N ARG A 305 -68.83 -7.20 7.16
CA ARG A 305 -68.28 -8.48 6.65
C ARG A 305 -67.45 -8.28 5.39
N ALA A 306 -67.92 -7.45 4.46
CA ALA A 306 -67.15 -7.14 3.26
C ALA A 306 -65.85 -6.38 3.57
N GLN A 307 -65.85 -5.50 4.58
CA GLN A 307 -64.63 -4.84 5.06
C GLN A 307 -63.65 -5.84 5.69
N ILE A 308 -64.14 -6.77 6.51
CA ILE A 308 -63.36 -7.86 7.09
C ILE A 308 -62.71 -8.71 5.99
N ASP A 309 -63.47 -9.10 4.96
CA ASP A 309 -62.93 -9.89 3.84
C ASP A 309 -61.80 -9.14 3.12
N SER A 310 -61.95 -7.82 2.93
CA SER A 310 -60.91 -6.97 2.34
C SER A 310 -59.66 -6.87 3.23
N LEU A 311 -59.82 -6.67 4.53
CA LEU A 311 -58.69 -6.60 5.46
C LEU A 311 -57.98 -7.96 5.58
N ASN A 312 -58.72 -9.07 5.62
CA ASN A 312 -58.13 -10.41 5.62
C ASN A 312 -57.25 -10.64 4.39
N ALA A 313 -57.72 -10.24 3.20
CA ALA A 313 -56.93 -10.32 1.99
C ALA A 313 -55.65 -9.45 2.07
N GLN A 314 -55.74 -8.26 2.68
CA GLN A 314 -54.57 -7.40 2.90
C GLN A 314 -53.57 -8.02 3.87
N VAL A 315 -54.03 -8.63 4.97
CA VAL A 315 -53.18 -9.34 5.93
C VAL A 315 -52.50 -10.54 5.27
N GLU A 316 -53.21 -11.31 4.44
CA GLU A 316 -52.63 -12.42 3.68
C GLU A 316 -51.54 -11.93 2.71
N GLU A 317 -51.79 -10.83 1.98
CA GLU A 317 -50.81 -10.22 1.08
C GLU A 317 -49.57 -9.71 1.84
N GLN A 318 -49.77 -9.01 2.95
CA GLN A 318 -48.68 -8.53 3.80
C GLN A 318 -47.88 -9.69 4.40
N THR A 319 -48.54 -10.75 4.87
CA THR A 319 -47.88 -11.95 5.39
C THR A 319 -47.01 -12.62 4.31
N ALA A 320 -47.51 -12.71 3.08
CA ALA A 320 -46.73 -13.23 1.96
C ALA A 320 -45.54 -12.33 1.60
N SER A 321 -45.71 -11.00 1.65
CA SER A 321 -44.64 -10.03 1.40
C SER A 321 -43.56 -10.07 2.48
N ILE A 322 -43.94 -10.24 3.75
CA ILE A 322 -43.00 -10.42 4.87
C ILE A 322 -42.19 -11.69 4.64
N ALA A 323 -42.84 -12.82 4.35
CA ALA A 323 -42.14 -14.09 4.11
C ALA A 323 -41.15 -14.01 2.93
N ALA A 324 -41.54 -13.35 1.82
CA ALA A 324 -40.64 -13.12 0.70
C ALA A 324 -39.45 -12.23 1.07
N SER A 325 -39.69 -11.18 1.86
CA SER A 325 -38.63 -10.28 2.33
C SER A 325 -37.69 -10.96 3.32
N GLU A 326 -38.20 -11.88 4.16
CA GLU A 326 -37.38 -12.71 5.06
C GLU A 326 -36.49 -13.69 4.28
N ASP A 327 -36.99 -14.28 3.19
CA ASP A 327 -36.20 -15.11 2.28
C ASP A 327 -35.09 -14.29 1.60
N ASP A 328 -35.40 -13.08 1.12
CA ASP A 328 -34.43 -12.15 0.53
C ASP A 328 -33.38 -11.70 1.56
N LEU A 329 -33.79 -11.42 2.81
CA LEU A 329 -32.90 -11.09 3.92
C LEU A 329 -31.94 -12.25 4.21
N ALA A 330 -32.41 -13.50 4.18
CA ALA A 330 -31.58 -14.68 4.36
C ALA A 330 -30.56 -14.85 3.22
N ALA A 331 -30.97 -14.57 1.97
CA ALA A 331 -30.09 -14.59 0.81
C ALA A 331 -28.99 -13.51 0.90
N LEU A 332 -29.37 -12.25 1.16
CA LEU A 332 -28.43 -11.15 1.40
C LEU A 332 -27.47 -11.43 2.55
N THR A 333 -27.96 -12.07 3.62
CA THR A 333 -27.13 -12.45 4.77
C THR A 333 -26.03 -13.42 4.35
N ALA A 334 -26.38 -14.43 3.53
CA ALA A 334 -25.44 -15.40 3.00
C ALA A 334 -24.43 -14.78 2.03
N GLU A 335 -24.88 -13.90 1.13
CA GLU A 335 -23.99 -13.16 0.21
C GLU A 335 -22.99 -12.29 0.98
N ARG A 336 -23.45 -11.58 2.02
CA ARG A 336 -22.59 -10.76 2.88
C ARG A 336 -21.58 -11.60 3.66
N ASP A 337 -21.99 -12.77 4.16
CA ASP A 337 -21.08 -13.70 4.86
C ASP A 337 -20.02 -14.28 3.91
N GLU A 338 -20.39 -14.61 2.68
CA GLU A 338 -19.45 -15.06 1.65
C GLU A 338 -18.46 -13.94 1.27
N ALA A 339 -18.95 -12.73 1.02
CA ALA A 339 -18.11 -11.56 0.74
C ALA A 339 -17.17 -11.24 1.91
N ALA A 340 -17.63 -11.37 3.16
CA ALA A 340 -16.80 -11.19 4.34
C ALA A 340 -15.70 -12.27 4.45
N ALA A 341 -16.00 -13.52 4.13
CA ALA A 341 -15.01 -14.59 4.10
C ALA A 341 -13.98 -14.39 2.98
N GLN A 342 -14.40 -13.92 1.81
CA GLN A 342 -13.50 -13.55 0.70
C GLN A 342 -12.60 -12.37 1.07
N LEU A 343 -13.14 -11.36 1.76
CA LEU A 343 -12.36 -10.23 2.30
C LEU A 343 -11.28 -10.71 3.28
N GLU A 344 -11.62 -11.62 4.20
CA GLU A 344 -10.65 -12.19 5.15
C GLU A 344 -9.57 -13.01 4.45
N ALA A 345 -9.94 -13.80 3.43
CA ALA A 345 -8.99 -14.54 2.62
C ALA A 345 -8.03 -13.61 1.83
N ALA A 346 -8.56 -12.57 1.18
CA ALA A 346 -7.75 -11.56 0.49
C ALA A 346 -6.83 -10.80 1.46
N GLN A 347 -7.27 -10.54 2.69
CA GLN A 347 -6.42 -9.95 3.74
C GLN A 347 -5.24 -10.87 4.08
N ALA A 348 -5.49 -12.16 4.24
CA ALA A 348 -4.44 -13.13 4.52
C ALA A 348 -3.43 -13.25 3.37
N GLU A 349 -3.90 -13.33 2.11
CA GLU A 349 -3.02 -13.37 0.94
C GLU A 349 -2.18 -12.10 0.82
N ARG A 350 -2.77 -10.92 1.07
CA ARG A 350 -2.06 -9.63 1.08
C ARG A 350 -0.99 -9.58 2.16
N ASP A 351 -1.28 -10.09 3.36
CA ASP A 351 -0.32 -10.15 4.47
C ASP A 351 0.84 -11.10 4.13
N GLU A 352 0.57 -12.27 3.56
CA GLU A 352 1.60 -13.20 3.10
C GLU A 352 2.49 -12.60 2.00
N ALA A 353 1.89 -11.91 1.03
CA ALA A 353 2.63 -11.20 -0.01
C ALA A 353 3.49 -10.06 0.54
N GLN A 354 3.03 -9.36 1.59
CA GLN A 354 3.81 -8.33 2.29
C GLN A 354 5.01 -8.92 3.04
N ASP A 355 4.82 -10.05 3.74
CA ASP A 355 5.90 -10.75 4.42
C ASP A 355 6.94 -11.27 3.41
N ALA A 356 6.48 -11.82 2.29
CA ALA A 356 7.35 -12.26 1.20
C ALA A 356 8.13 -11.10 0.58
N LEU A 357 7.48 -9.95 0.37
CA LEU A 357 8.14 -8.73 -0.12
C LEU A 357 9.21 -8.25 0.87
N ALA A 358 8.91 -8.23 2.17
CA ALA A 358 9.87 -7.82 3.20
C ALA A 358 11.10 -8.75 3.21
N ALA A 359 10.90 -10.07 3.13
CA ALA A 359 11.97 -11.04 3.04
C ALA A 359 12.83 -10.86 1.76
N ALA A 360 12.18 -10.63 0.61
CA ALA A 360 12.88 -10.38 -0.65
C ALA A 360 13.67 -9.05 -0.62
N GLN A 361 13.20 -8.03 0.07
CA GLN A 361 13.94 -6.77 0.28
C GLN A 361 15.18 -6.99 1.14
N GLU A 362 15.08 -7.81 2.18
CA GLU A 362 16.22 -8.19 3.02
C GLU A 362 17.28 -8.98 2.23
N GLU A 363 16.85 -9.94 1.39
CA GLU A 363 17.76 -10.70 0.52
C GLU A 363 18.47 -9.81 -0.50
N LEU A 364 17.75 -8.85 -1.11
CA LEU A 364 18.35 -7.89 -2.03
C LEU A 364 19.39 -7.01 -1.32
N ALA A 365 19.06 -6.49 -0.13
CA ALA A 365 19.98 -5.70 0.68
C ALA A 365 21.23 -6.51 1.07
N GLY A 366 21.06 -7.78 1.43
CA GLY A 366 22.16 -8.71 1.70
C GLY A 366 23.06 -8.92 0.47
N THR A 367 22.45 -9.17 -0.69
CA THR A 367 23.18 -9.34 -1.96
C THR A 367 23.98 -8.09 -2.34
N GLN A 368 23.41 -6.91 -2.12
CA GLN A 368 24.09 -5.62 -2.35
C GLN A 368 25.27 -5.42 -1.39
N ALA A 369 25.13 -5.80 -0.12
CA ALA A 369 26.22 -5.73 0.86
C ALA A 369 27.36 -6.70 0.54
N GLU A 370 27.04 -7.92 0.10
CA GLU A 370 28.03 -8.90 -0.39
C GLU A 370 28.76 -8.39 -1.65
N LEU A 371 28.02 -7.78 -2.58
CA LEU A 371 28.60 -7.15 -3.77
C LEU A 371 29.58 -6.03 -3.40
N ALA A 372 29.20 -5.14 -2.49
CA ALA A 372 30.06 -4.06 -2.01
C ALA A 372 31.33 -4.59 -1.33
N THR A 373 31.17 -5.57 -0.43
CA THR A 373 32.30 -6.22 0.24
C THR A 373 33.27 -6.85 -0.77
N THR A 374 32.74 -7.46 -1.83
CA THR A 374 33.60 -8.09 -2.82
C THR A 374 34.25 -7.08 -3.76
N GLN A 375 33.60 -5.95 -4.05
CA GLN A 375 34.24 -4.82 -4.75
C GLN A 375 35.43 -4.30 -3.97
N ASP A 376 35.30 -4.09 -2.65
CA ASP A 376 36.41 -3.67 -1.79
C ASP A 376 37.57 -4.69 -1.81
N LEU A 377 37.26 -5.99 -1.76
CA LEU A 377 38.28 -7.04 -1.86
C LEU A 377 38.97 -7.06 -3.23
N LEU A 378 38.23 -6.82 -4.31
CA LEU A 378 38.77 -6.74 -5.66
C LEU A 378 39.72 -5.54 -5.79
N ASP A 379 39.33 -4.37 -5.29
CA ASP A 379 40.17 -3.16 -5.29
C ASP A 379 41.44 -3.38 -4.46
N GLY A 380 41.32 -4.02 -3.30
CA GLY A 380 42.45 -4.44 -2.48
C GLY A 380 43.42 -5.37 -3.24
N ALA A 381 42.89 -6.42 -3.89
CA ALA A 381 43.70 -7.34 -4.70
C ALA A 381 44.37 -6.65 -5.89
N GLN A 382 43.72 -5.67 -6.54
CA GLN A 382 44.30 -4.87 -7.61
C GLN A 382 45.45 -3.98 -7.10
N ALA A 383 45.30 -3.38 -5.92
CA ALA A 383 46.34 -2.59 -5.28
C ALA A 383 47.56 -3.46 -4.92
N GLU A 384 47.33 -4.63 -4.32
CA GLU A 384 48.40 -5.61 -4.02
C GLU A 384 49.11 -6.09 -5.29
N LEU A 385 48.37 -6.36 -6.37
CA LEU A 385 48.94 -6.74 -7.66
C LEU A 385 49.82 -5.62 -8.22
N THR A 386 49.39 -4.37 -8.11
CA THR A 386 50.15 -3.19 -8.55
C THR A 386 51.43 -3.03 -7.72
N SER A 387 51.35 -3.17 -6.40
CA SER A 387 52.51 -3.15 -5.50
C SER A 387 53.50 -4.27 -5.80
N THR A 388 52.98 -5.48 -6.07
CA THR A 388 53.80 -6.64 -6.45
C THR A 388 54.49 -6.42 -7.79
N ARG A 389 53.82 -5.81 -8.77
CA ARG A 389 54.44 -5.42 -10.06
C ARG A 389 55.54 -4.40 -9.87
N ALA A 390 55.31 -3.35 -9.08
CA ALA A 390 56.32 -2.34 -8.80
C ALA A 390 57.55 -2.95 -8.08
N SER A 391 57.32 -3.82 -7.10
CA SER A 391 58.38 -4.57 -6.42
C SER A 391 59.17 -5.44 -7.40
N LEU A 392 58.47 -6.15 -8.29
CA LEU A 392 59.10 -6.96 -9.33
C LEU A 392 59.94 -6.14 -10.30
N GLU A 393 59.46 -4.97 -10.73
CA GLU A 393 60.20 -4.03 -11.58
C GLU A 393 61.46 -3.51 -10.86
N SER A 394 61.34 -3.15 -9.58
CA SER A 394 62.48 -2.74 -8.75
C SER A 394 63.53 -3.85 -8.64
N THR A 395 63.13 -5.07 -8.31
CA THR A 395 64.03 -6.22 -8.25
C THR A 395 64.67 -6.54 -9.62
N GLN A 396 63.95 -6.30 -10.72
CA GLN A 396 64.52 -6.44 -12.07
C GLN A 396 65.58 -5.40 -12.36
N ALA A 397 65.34 -4.14 -12.01
CA ALA A 397 66.31 -3.06 -12.16
C ALA A 397 67.56 -3.30 -11.29
N GLU A 398 67.38 -3.73 -10.03
CA GLU A 398 68.49 -4.13 -9.15
C GLU A 398 69.30 -5.27 -9.76
N LEU A 399 68.64 -6.30 -10.31
CA LEU A 399 69.32 -7.41 -10.98
C LEU A 399 70.13 -6.94 -12.20
N GLU A 400 69.58 -6.07 -13.04
CA GLU A 400 70.28 -5.49 -14.19
C GLU A 400 71.49 -4.66 -13.74
N SER A 401 71.35 -3.88 -12.67
CA SER A 401 72.46 -3.11 -12.07
C SER A 401 73.58 -4.03 -11.57
N THR A 402 73.23 -5.07 -10.79
CA THR A 402 74.21 -6.06 -10.30
C THR A 402 74.90 -6.79 -11.45
N GLN A 403 74.18 -7.11 -12.53
CA GLN A 403 74.79 -7.69 -13.73
C GLN A 403 75.79 -6.73 -14.39
N GLY A 404 75.45 -5.44 -14.47
CA GLY A 404 76.34 -4.40 -14.95
C GLY A 404 77.61 -4.25 -14.09
N GLU A 405 77.46 -4.16 -12.78
CA GLU A 405 78.57 -4.10 -11.81
C GLU A 405 79.47 -5.34 -11.89
N LEU A 406 78.88 -6.52 -12.03
CA LEU A 406 79.62 -7.77 -12.21
C LEU A 406 80.44 -7.73 -13.50
N SER A 407 79.86 -7.25 -14.61
CA SER A 407 80.58 -7.13 -15.89
C SER A 407 81.70 -6.09 -15.83
N ALA A 408 81.50 -4.98 -15.13
CA ALA A 408 82.54 -3.97 -14.90
C ALA A 408 83.68 -4.56 -14.06
N THR A 409 83.35 -5.25 -12.96
CA THR A 409 84.33 -5.93 -12.10
C THR A 409 85.12 -6.98 -12.88
N GLN A 410 84.48 -7.74 -13.78
CA GLN A 410 85.16 -8.68 -14.67
C GLN A 410 86.14 -7.98 -15.63
N THR A 411 85.77 -6.80 -16.13
CA THR A 411 86.64 -5.98 -16.99
C THR A 411 87.83 -5.43 -16.22
N ASP A 412 87.60 -4.88 -15.02
CA ASP A 412 88.65 -4.38 -14.14
C ASP A 412 89.61 -5.48 -13.72
N LEU A 413 89.09 -6.68 -13.43
CA LEU A 413 89.90 -7.85 -13.15
C LEU A 413 90.79 -8.23 -14.35
N ALA A 414 90.24 -8.22 -15.57
CA ALA A 414 91.00 -8.50 -16.79
C ALA A 414 92.09 -7.44 -17.04
N ASN A 415 91.78 -6.16 -16.83
CA ASN A 415 92.75 -5.06 -16.92
C ASN A 415 93.86 -5.22 -15.89
N THR A 416 93.51 -5.47 -14.63
CA THR A 416 94.48 -5.71 -13.53
C THR A 416 95.38 -6.90 -13.83
N GLN A 417 94.84 -7.98 -14.40
CA GLN A 417 95.62 -9.13 -14.86
C GLN A 417 96.60 -8.75 -15.98
N GLY A 418 96.16 -7.91 -16.92
CA GLY A 418 97.01 -7.35 -17.97
C GLY A 418 98.14 -6.49 -17.43
N GLU A 419 97.84 -5.54 -16.53
CA GLU A 419 98.83 -4.68 -15.87
C GLU A 419 99.82 -5.49 -15.03
N LEU A 420 99.35 -6.52 -14.31
CA LEU A 420 100.20 -7.43 -13.56
C LEU A 420 101.17 -8.16 -14.49
N SER A 421 100.70 -8.65 -15.65
CA SER A 421 101.55 -9.31 -16.65
C SER A 421 102.57 -8.36 -17.27
N ALA A 422 102.19 -7.10 -17.54
CA ALA A 422 103.11 -6.06 -17.99
C ALA A 422 104.18 -5.77 -16.93
N THR A 423 103.78 -5.57 -15.68
CA THR A 423 104.69 -5.35 -14.55
C THR A 423 105.66 -6.53 -14.36
N GLN A 424 105.19 -7.77 -14.51
CA GLN A 424 106.05 -8.95 -14.49
C GLN A 424 107.07 -8.95 -15.62
N THR A 425 106.69 -8.48 -16.81
CA THR A 425 107.59 -8.33 -17.97
C THR A 425 108.63 -7.25 -17.70
N ASP A 426 108.23 -6.08 -17.22
CA ASP A 426 109.12 -4.97 -16.87
C ASP A 426 110.09 -5.36 -15.75
N LEU A 427 109.61 -6.12 -14.75
CA LEU A 427 110.47 -6.66 -13.69
C LEU A 427 111.52 -7.62 -14.27
N ALA A 428 111.14 -8.52 -15.19
CA ALA A 428 112.07 -9.42 -15.85
C ALA A 428 113.11 -8.66 -16.70
N ASN A 429 112.68 -7.60 -17.41
CA ASN A 429 113.58 -6.72 -18.16
C ASN A 429 114.57 -6.00 -17.22
N THR A 430 114.07 -5.41 -16.13
CA THR A 430 114.90 -4.72 -15.13
C THR A 430 115.91 -5.67 -14.49
N GLN A 431 115.51 -6.92 -14.21
CA GLN A 431 116.44 -7.95 -13.72
C GLN A 431 117.52 -8.28 -14.76
N GLY A 432 117.15 -8.34 -16.05
CA GLY A 432 118.10 -8.50 -17.15
C GLY A 432 119.09 -7.34 -17.24
N GLU A 433 118.60 -6.09 -17.21
CA GLU A 433 119.43 -4.88 -17.22
C GLU A 433 120.34 -4.80 -15.99
N LEU A 434 119.85 -5.18 -14.81
CA LEU A 434 120.65 -5.25 -13.59
C LEU A 434 121.79 -6.27 -13.74
N SER A 435 121.49 -7.46 -14.29
CA SER A 435 122.51 -8.49 -14.53
C SER A 435 123.55 -8.04 -15.56
N ALA A 436 123.13 -7.31 -16.60
CA ALA A 436 124.05 -6.71 -17.57
C ALA A 436 124.95 -5.66 -16.91
N THR A 437 124.36 -4.76 -16.12
CA THR A 437 125.11 -3.73 -15.36
C THR A 437 126.10 -4.35 -14.38
N GLN A 438 125.74 -5.46 -13.72
CA GLN A 438 126.66 -6.21 -12.86
C GLN A 438 127.82 -6.79 -13.65
N THR A 439 127.57 -7.33 -14.84
CA THR A 439 128.61 -7.84 -15.75
C THR A 439 129.55 -6.70 -16.20
N ASP A 440 129.00 -5.55 -16.59
CA ASP A 440 129.78 -4.38 -16.97
C ASP A 440 130.62 -3.84 -15.81
N LEU A 441 130.08 -3.87 -14.59
CA LEU A 441 130.80 -3.50 -13.37
C LEU A 441 131.98 -4.44 -13.10
N GLU A 442 131.78 -5.77 -13.22
CA GLU A 442 132.86 -6.76 -13.10
C GLU A 442 133.93 -6.53 -14.16
N ASN A 443 133.54 -6.28 -15.42
CA ASN A 443 134.48 -5.94 -16.50
C ASN A 443 135.28 -4.67 -16.18
N THR A 444 134.61 -3.61 -15.74
CA THR A 444 135.26 -2.34 -15.35
C THR A 444 136.23 -2.53 -14.19
N GLN A 445 135.89 -3.36 -13.21
CA GLN A 445 136.80 -3.73 -12.12
C GLN A 445 138.03 -4.49 -12.63
N GLY A 446 137.84 -5.39 -13.60
CA GLY A 446 138.93 -6.08 -14.28
C GLY A 446 139.86 -5.11 -15.03
N GLU A 447 139.29 -4.18 -15.81
CA GLU A 447 140.05 -3.13 -16.51
C GLU A 447 140.80 -2.21 -15.54
N LEU A 448 140.16 -1.84 -14.41
CA LEU A 448 140.77 -1.05 -13.36
C LEU A 448 141.98 -1.77 -12.75
N ALA A 449 141.86 -3.07 -12.45
CA ALA A 449 142.96 -3.88 -11.95
C ALA A 449 144.12 -3.99 -12.95
N SER A 450 143.81 -4.14 -14.24
CA SER A 450 144.82 -4.11 -15.32
C SER A 450 145.53 -2.76 -15.36
N THR A 451 144.79 -1.65 -15.31
CA THR A 451 145.35 -0.30 -15.32
C THR A 451 146.24 -0.03 -14.10
N GLN A 452 145.87 -0.55 -12.93
CA GLN A 452 146.70 -0.48 -11.73
C GLN A 452 148.03 -1.24 -11.90
N THR A 453 147.98 -2.42 -12.52
CA THR A 453 149.19 -3.19 -12.84
C THR A 453 150.08 -2.45 -13.83
N ASP A 454 149.50 -1.87 -14.88
CA ASP A 454 150.24 -1.05 -15.85
C ASP A 454 150.86 0.21 -15.21
N LEU A 455 150.16 0.82 -14.26
CA LEU A 455 150.65 1.95 -13.48
C LEU A 455 151.86 1.55 -12.62
N GLU A 456 151.80 0.41 -11.92
CA GLU A 456 152.93 -0.13 -11.15
C GLU A 456 154.14 -0.44 -12.04
N ASN A 457 153.91 -1.03 -13.21
CA ASN A 457 154.95 -1.30 -14.20
C ASN A 457 155.59 0.01 -14.71
N THR A 458 154.78 1.03 -14.98
CA THR A 458 155.26 2.36 -15.41
C THR A 458 156.08 3.03 -14.31
N GLN A 459 155.65 2.97 -13.05
CA GLN A 459 156.40 3.49 -11.91
C GLN A 459 157.75 2.77 -11.74
N SER A 460 157.80 1.44 -11.92
CA SER A 460 159.06 0.70 -11.90
C SER A 460 160.00 1.14 -13.04
N THR A 461 159.46 1.33 -14.24
CA THR A 461 160.22 1.83 -15.40
C THR A 461 160.77 3.24 -15.16
N LEU A 462 159.94 4.11 -14.57
CA LEU A 462 160.32 5.47 -14.20
C LEU A 462 161.47 5.49 -13.20
N THR A 463 161.39 4.67 -12.15
CA THR A 463 162.46 4.54 -11.15
C THR A 463 163.78 4.10 -11.80
N ASN A 464 163.75 3.07 -12.65
CA ASN A 464 164.95 2.60 -13.36
C ASN A 464 165.58 3.72 -14.23
N THR A 465 164.74 4.49 -14.94
CA THR A 465 165.22 5.58 -15.81
C THR A 465 165.85 6.71 -14.99
N GLN A 466 165.31 7.03 -13.82
CA GLN A 466 165.85 8.03 -12.91
C GLN A 466 167.22 7.63 -12.33
N GLU A 467 167.40 6.34 -11.98
CA GLU A 467 168.70 5.82 -11.53
C GLU A 467 169.76 5.90 -12.63
N GLU A 468 169.38 5.60 -13.88
CA GLU A 468 170.29 5.65 -15.02
C GLU A 468 170.71 7.09 -15.38
N LEU A 469 169.80 8.06 -15.26
CA LEU A 469 170.08 9.49 -15.41
C LEU A 469 171.07 10.01 -14.35
N ALA A 470 170.92 9.57 -13.09
CA ALA A 470 171.81 9.96 -12.00
C ALA A 470 173.25 9.44 -12.23
N ARG A 471 173.41 8.24 -12.80
CA ARG A 471 174.72 7.66 -13.15
C ARG A 471 175.45 8.47 -14.22
N VAL A 472 174.76 8.81 -15.32
CA VAL A 472 175.35 9.53 -16.47
C VAL A 472 175.76 10.96 -16.08
N THR A 473 175.00 11.60 -15.19
CA THR A 473 175.30 12.97 -14.74
C THR A 473 176.59 13.03 -13.92
N ALA A 474 176.85 12.04 -13.07
CA ALA A 474 178.07 11.98 -12.26
C ALA A 474 179.34 11.68 -13.09
N GLU A 475 179.24 10.94 -14.20
CA GLU A 475 180.35 10.67 -15.12
C GLU A 475 180.73 11.93 -15.95
N TYR A 476 179.75 12.80 -16.26
CA TYR A 476 179.98 14.03 -17.04
C TYR A 476 180.65 15.15 -16.22
N GLU A 477 180.34 15.30 -14.93
CA GLU A 477 180.92 16.35 -14.08
C GLU A 477 182.41 16.10 -13.74
N ALA A 478 182.87 14.85 -13.72
CA ALA A 478 184.28 14.51 -13.50
C ALA A 478 185.20 14.78 -14.72
N TYR A 479 184.62 14.87 -15.92
CA TYR A 479 185.36 15.07 -17.19
C TYR A 479 185.79 16.52 -17.44
N LEU A 480 185.14 17.51 -16.80
CA LEU A 480 185.30 18.93 -17.13
C LEU A 480 186.38 19.70 -16.34
N ILE A 481 187.13 19.06 -15.43
CA ILE A 481 188.08 19.75 -14.52
C ILE A 481 189.53 19.90 -15.07
N ASP A 482 189.97 19.23 -16.14
CA ASP A 482 191.41 19.13 -16.46
C ASP A 482 191.90 19.51 -17.88
N ARG A 483 191.24 20.43 -18.63
CA ARG A 483 191.89 20.93 -19.87
C ARG A 483 191.52 22.33 -20.35
N ALA A 484 192.55 23.14 -20.59
CA ALA A 484 192.54 24.30 -21.48
C ALA A 484 193.11 23.92 -22.88
N PRO A 485 192.57 24.46 -23.99
CA PRO A 485 193.26 24.46 -25.29
C PRO A 485 193.39 25.89 -25.85
N GLY A 486 194.61 26.40 -26.03
CA GLY A 486 194.86 27.71 -26.66
C GLY A 486 195.07 27.61 -28.18
N GLU A 487 194.63 28.63 -28.94
CA GLU A 487 194.89 28.91 -30.38
C GLU A 487 195.35 27.75 -31.30
N ALA A 488 194.47 27.30 -32.21
CA ALA A 488 194.77 26.99 -33.63
C ALA A 488 193.52 26.45 -34.36
N GLY A 489 193.20 26.96 -35.55
CA GLY A 489 192.44 26.22 -36.58
C GLY A 489 191.42 27.04 -37.39
N SER A 490 191.79 27.42 -38.62
CA SER A 490 190.93 28.08 -39.61
C SER A 490 189.69 27.26 -39.97
N ILE A 491 188.50 27.86 -39.98
CA ILE A 491 187.23 27.21 -40.38
C ILE A 491 186.63 27.97 -41.56
N ALA A 492 186.70 27.38 -42.75
CA ALA A 492 185.85 27.76 -43.87
C ALA A 492 184.38 27.43 -43.55
N ARG A 493 183.45 28.37 -43.75
CA ARG A 493 182.01 28.09 -43.67
C ARG A 493 181.51 27.63 -45.04
N LEU A 494 180.89 26.44 -45.07
CA LEU A 494 179.90 26.08 -46.10
C LEU A 494 178.50 26.42 -45.57
N ASN A 495 177.63 26.95 -46.43
CA ASN A 495 176.23 27.26 -46.08
C ASN A 495 175.40 25.97 -45.96
N ALA A 496 174.40 26.02 -45.07
CA ALA A 496 173.75 24.88 -44.41
C ALA A 496 173.04 23.85 -45.29
N ASP A 497 172.94 24.08 -46.60
CA ASP A 497 172.35 23.09 -47.50
C ASP A 497 173.42 22.14 -48.09
N ASN A 498 174.72 22.49 -48.01
CA ASN A 498 175.83 21.70 -48.58
C ASN A 498 175.59 21.20 -50.02
N VAL A 499 174.75 21.88 -50.80
CA VAL A 499 174.45 21.58 -52.21
C VAL A 499 175.24 22.54 -53.11
N ILE A 500 175.97 22.00 -54.07
CA ILE A 500 176.67 22.72 -55.13
C ILE A 500 175.89 22.48 -56.43
N THR A 501 175.30 23.53 -56.98
CA THR A 501 174.56 23.42 -58.25
C THR A 501 175.48 23.78 -59.41
N LEU A 502 175.63 22.86 -60.38
CA LEU A 502 176.29 23.15 -61.65
C LEU A 502 175.25 23.64 -62.68
N ASP A 503 175.72 24.29 -63.75
CA ASP A 503 174.86 24.65 -64.89
C ASP A 503 174.38 23.44 -65.70
N GLU A 504 173.49 23.65 -66.68
CA GLU A 504 172.94 22.59 -67.57
C GLU A 504 174.00 21.82 -68.36
N THR A 505 175.25 22.31 -68.40
CA THR A 505 176.38 21.65 -69.06
C THR A 505 177.21 20.79 -68.11
N GLY A 506 176.93 20.87 -66.80
CA GLY A 506 177.62 20.13 -65.75
C GLY A 506 179.08 20.52 -65.54
N THR A 507 179.49 21.71 -66.00
CA THR A 507 180.91 22.12 -66.03
C THR A 507 181.23 23.22 -65.03
N THR A 508 180.36 24.23 -64.85
CA THR A 508 180.63 25.36 -63.96
C THR A 508 179.53 25.47 -62.90
N GLY A 509 179.91 25.78 -61.66
CA GLY A 509 178.96 25.94 -60.55
C GLY A 509 179.41 26.98 -59.54
N THR A 510 178.47 27.45 -58.73
CA THR A 510 178.73 28.41 -57.65
C THR A 510 179.01 27.70 -56.34
N LEU A 511 180.15 28.00 -55.71
CA LEU A 511 180.51 27.52 -54.39
C LEU A 511 181.08 28.72 -53.64
N ASN A 512 180.34 29.23 -52.65
CA ASN A 512 180.79 30.35 -51.83
C ASN A 512 181.60 29.83 -50.63
N LEU A 513 182.93 29.90 -50.74
CA LEU A 513 183.83 29.48 -49.68
C LEU A 513 184.93 30.52 -49.49
N SER A 514 185.00 31.11 -48.30
CA SER A 514 186.02 32.11 -47.94
C SER A 514 187.03 31.55 -46.93
N ASN A 515 188.32 31.76 -47.18
CA ASN A 515 189.34 31.57 -46.15
C ASN A 515 189.31 32.76 -45.18
N LEU A 516 188.89 32.55 -43.94
CA LEU A 516 188.72 33.63 -42.95
C LEU A 516 190.07 34.30 -42.62
N THR A 517 190.07 35.61 -42.39
CA THR A 517 191.26 36.46 -42.19
C THR A 517 192.03 36.22 -40.88
N GLN A 518 191.57 35.29 -40.03
CA GLN A 518 192.04 35.16 -38.64
C GLN A 518 193.28 34.26 -38.44
N GLY A 519 193.95 33.87 -39.53
CA GLY A 519 195.28 33.28 -39.48
C GLY A 519 195.96 33.47 -40.85
N GLU A 520 197.27 33.70 -40.87
CA GLU A 520 197.99 33.98 -42.13
C GLU A 520 198.12 32.74 -43.06
N ASN A 521 197.39 31.66 -42.81
CA ASN A 521 197.56 30.37 -43.50
C ASN A 521 196.82 30.33 -44.84
N GLU A 522 197.38 29.58 -45.79
CA GLU A 522 196.76 29.35 -47.09
C GLU A 522 195.80 28.16 -47.03
N CYS A 523 194.67 28.22 -47.75
CA CYS A 523 193.67 27.16 -47.81
C CYS A 523 193.51 26.66 -49.25
N GLU A 524 193.57 25.36 -49.46
CA GLU A 524 193.24 24.73 -50.74
C GLU A 524 192.00 23.87 -50.59
N ILE A 525 191.13 23.87 -51.58
CA ILE A 525 189.90 23.09 -51.57
C ILE A 525 190.00 22.02 -52.64
N GLU A 526 189.64 20.80 -52.27
CA GLU A 526 189.47 19.67 -53.17
C GLU A 526 188.03 19.16 -53.07
N ILE A 527 187.42 18.87 -54.21
CA ILE A 527 186.13 18.20 -54.28
C ILE A 527 186.34 16.87 -54.98
N ALA A 528 185.92 15.79 -54.31
CA ALA A 528 186.00 14.44 -54.84
C ALA A 528 184.65 13.74 -54.76
N LEU A 529 184.33 12.93 -55.78
CA LEU A 529 183.10 12.13 -55.79
C LEU A 529 183.12 11.12 -54.65
N ALA A 530 182.04 11.01 -53.86
CA ALA A 530 182.01 10.17 -52.66
C ALA A 530 182.07 8.67 -52.99
N GLN A 531 181.58 8.25 -54.17
CA GLN A 531 181.54 6.84 -54.56
C GLN A 531 182.86 6.33 -55.15
N THR A 532 183.58 7.14 -55.93
CA THR A 532 184.82 6.74 -56.62
C THR A 532 186.08 7.27 -55.95
N GLY A 533 185.96 8.33 -55.13
CA GLY A 533 187.10 9.04 -54.53
C GLY A 533 187.89 9.90 -55.51
N GLU A 534 187.43 10.03 -56.76
CA GLU A 534 188.10 10.81 -57.81
C GLU A 534 187.93 12.31 -57.56
N THR A 535 189.04 13.05 -57.59
CA THR A 535 189.06 14.51 -57.49
C THR A 535 188.60 15.13 -58.79
N ILE A 536 187.48 15.83 -58.73
CA ILE A 536 186.86 16.51 -59.88
C ILE A 536 187.15 18.02 -59.90
N TYR A 537 187.62 18.57 -58.78
CA TYR A 537 188.05 19.95 -58.68
C TYR A 537 189.10 20.12 -57.59
N ARG A 538 190.14 20.91 -57.88
CA ARG A 538 191.09 21.38 -56.88
C ARG A 538 191.37 22.85 -57.12
N SER A 539 191.21 23.68 -56.09
CA SER A 539 191.48 25.11 -56.19
C SER A 539 192.99 25.37 -56.18
N ARG A 540 193.39 26.57 -56.59
CA ARG A 540 194.67 27.12 -56.12
C ARG A 540 194.61 27.35 -54.61
N ARG A 541 195.77 27.40 -53.96
CA ARG A 541 195.87 27.89 -52.58
C ARG A 541 195.36 29.33 -52.49
N LEU A 542 194.39 29.53 -51.61
CA LEU A 542 193.72 30.79 -51.32
C LEU A 542 194.42 31.44 -50.13
N ALA A 543 194.86 32.69 -50.29
CA ALA A 543 195.43 33.44 -49.18
C ALA A 543 194.36 33.77 -48.12
N ALA A 544 194.79 34.12 -46.91
CA ALA A 544 193.87 34.57 -45.86
C ALA A 544 193.01 35.76 -46.35
N GLY A 545 191.69 35.67 -46.21
CA GLY A 545 190.72 36.66 -46.70
C GLY A 545 190.27 36.49 -48.15
N GLU A 546 190.86 35.54 -48.88
CA GLU A 546 190.48 35.26 -50.26
C GLU A 546 189.29 34.29 -50.32
N ALA A 547 188.33 34.58 -51.20
CA ALA A 547 187.14 33.77 -51.41
C ALA A 547 187.16 33.09 -52.77
N LEU A 548 186.67 31.86 -52.80
CA LEU A 548 186.32 31.11 -53.99
C LEU A 548 184.80 31.16 -54.09
N GLU A 549 184.28 31.69 -55.21
CA GLU A 549 182.83 31.87 -55.44
C GLU A 549 182.32 30.96 -56.58
N THR A 550 183.21 30.57 -57.49
CA THR A 550 182.90 29.73 -58.64
C THR A 550 183.92 28.62 -58.78
N ILE A 551 183.46 27.45 -59.19
CA ILE A 551 184.29 26.31 -59.55
C ILE A 551 183.98 25.93 -61.00
N THR A 552 185.00 25.45 -61.71
CA THR A 552 184.85 24.90 -63.06
C THR A 552 185.55 23.56 -63.06
N LEU A 553 184.77 22.51 -63.34
CA LEU A 553 185.26 21.15 -63.43
C LEU A 553 185.97 20.98 -64.77
N GLU A 554 187.11 20.29 -64.77
CA GLU A 554 187.84 20.00 -66.02
C GLU A 554 187.10 18.99 -66.90
N THR A 555 186.30 18.12 -66.27
CA THR A 555 185.45 17.15 -66.95
C THR A 555 184.00 17.38 -66.53
N PRO A 556 183.07 17.63 -67.48
CA PRO A 556 181.67 17.85 -67.17
C PRO A 556 181.01 16.62 -66.56
N LEU A 557 180.16 16.82 -65.55
CA LEU A 557 179.28 15.78 -65.01
C LEU A 557 177.96 15.74 -65.78
N SER A 558 177.42 14.55 -66.03
CA SER A 558 176.09 14.40 -66.62
C SER A 558 174.99 14.86 -65.64
N SER A 559 173.81 15.23 -66.15
CA SER A 559 172.64 15.60 -65.33
C SER A 559 172.33 14.55 -64.25
N GLY A 560 172.11 15.01 -63.00
CA GLY A 560 171.88 14.16 -61.83
C GLY A 560 172.43 14.72 -60.51
N THR A 561 172.17 14.00 -59.40
CA THR A 561 172.64 14.33 -58.05
C THR A 561 173.80 13.41 -57.64
N TYR A 562 174.91 13.99 -57.17
CA TYR A 562 176.13 13.27 -56.81
C TYR A 562 176.53 13.60 -55.37
N ASP A 563 176.66 12.58 -54.52
CA ASP A 563 177.30 12.75 -53.22
C ASP A 563 178.79 13.01 -53.43
N VAL A 564 179.31 14.05 -52.80
CA VAL A 564 180.72 14.44 -52.86
C VAL A 564 181.29 14.70 -51.47
N PHE A 565 182.61 14.58 -51.36
CA PHE A 565 183.34 15.05 -50.19
C PHE A 565 184.11 16.30 -50.57
N LEU A 566 183.81 17.38 -49.84
CA LEU A 566 184.59 18.61 -49.92
C LEU A 566 185.67 18.57 -48.84
N LYS A 567 186.93 18.55 -49.28
CA LYS A 567 188.11 18.55 -48.43
C LYS A 567 188.74 19.92 -48.47
N THR A 568 188.98 20.50 -47.30
CA THR A 568 189.80 21.69 -47.18
C THR A 568 191.14 21.32 -46.57
N TYR A 569 192.22 21.84 -47.14
CA TYR A 569 193.59 21.63 -46.72
C TYR A 569 194.19 22.96 -46.30
N THR A 570 194.61 23.06 -45.04
CA THR A 570 195.23 24.26 -44.50
C THR A 570 196.74 24.09 -44.51
N PHE A 571 197.45 25.04 -45.12
CA PHE A 571 198.91 25.06 -45.25
C PHE A 571 199.51 26.21 -44.44
N ALA A 572 200.56 25.91 -43.67
CA ALA A 572 201.27 26.91 -42.87
C ALA A 572 202.08 27.86 -43.75
N LYS A 573 201.92 29.17 -43.54
CA LYS A 573 202.64 30.20 -44.30
C LYS A 573 204.13 30.21 -43.97
N GLY A 574 204.97 30.16 -45.00
CA GLY A 574 206.43 30.19 -44.88
C GLY A 574 207.09 28.80 -44.94
N THR A 575 206.39 27.73 -44.53
CA THR A 575 206.87 26.35 -44.72
C THR A 575 206.15 25.62 -45.86
N GLY A 576 204.89 26.01 -46.15
CA GLY A 576 204.06 25.37 -47.17
C GLY A 576 203.59 23.96 -46.79
N GLU A 577 203.86 23.53 -45.56
CA GLU A 577 203.49 22.23 -45.01
C GLU A 577 202.00 22.20 -44.63
N GLN A 578 201.33 21.08 -44.92
CA GLN A 578 199.90 20.92 -44.59
C GLN A 578 199.76 20.68 -43.09
N ILE A 579 199.04 21.56 -42.40
CA ILE A 579 198.88 21.52 -40.93
C ILE A 579 197.48 21.08 -40.48
N ALA A 580 196.48 21.14 -41.35
CA ALA A 580 195.15 20.60 -41.07
C ALA A 580 194.43 20.19 -42.35
N SER A 581 193.50 19.24 -42.21
CA SER A 581 192.51 18.96 -43.26
C SER A 581 191.15 18.66 -42.66
N LEU A 582 190.09 19.21 -43.23
CA LEU A 582 188.70 18.93 -42.86
C LEU A 582 187.96 18.34 -44.06
N THR A 583 187.22 17.26 -43.86
CA THR A 583 186.37 16.65 -44.90
C THR A 583 184.92 16.80 -44.48
N LEU A 584 184.10 17.37 -45.35
CA LEU A 584 182.66 17.55 -45.13
C LEU A 584 181.87 16.82 -46.23
N PRO A 585 180.76 16.14 -45.88
CA PRO A 585 179.83 15.60 -46.87
C PRO A 585 179.04 16.74 -47.52
N ALA A 586 178.94 16.71 -48.84
CA ALA A 586 178.19 17.65 -49.67
C ALA A 586 177.56 16.94 -50.87
N VAL A 587 176.69 17.64 -51.58
CA VAL A 587 175.98 17.11 -52.75
C VAL A 587 176.21 18.04 -53.93
N ILE A 588 176.51 17.50 -55.11
CA ILE A 588 176.47 18.24 -56.38
C ILE A 588 175.17 17.93 -57.10
N GLU A 589 174.46 18.95 -57.57
CA GLU A 589 173.28 18.80 -58.43
C GLU A 589 173.57 19.39 -59.82
N VAL A 590 173.32 18.60 -60.85
CA VAL A 590 173.38 19.03 -62.26
C VAL A 590 171.96 18.95 -62.84
N PRO A 591 171.34 20.07 -63.26
CA PRO A 591 169.97 20.13 -63.77
C PRO A 591 169.67 19.18 -64.94
#